data_AF-A0A7J9LHN5-F1
#
_entry.id   AF-A0A7J9LHN5-F1
#
_cell.length_a   1.000
_cell.length_b   1.000
_cell.length_c   1.000
_cell.angle_alpha   90.00
_cell.angle_beta   90.00
_cell.angle_gamma   90.00
#
_symmetry.space_group_name_H-M   'P 1'
#
loop_
_entity.id
_entity.type
_entity.pdbx_description
1 polymer ?
#
loop_
_entity_poly.entity_id
_entity_poly.type
_entity_poly.pdbx_seq_one_letter_code
_entity_poly.pdbx_strand_id
1 'polypeptide(L)'
;MATSSPCEDNVYTVKLTEQAERYEEMVKFIETIISTVPSFDELSVEERNLLFVAYKNIIGNTNHVSIIREYRAKIEAELFKICTEILKLLDEELVLATKTRDSKVFYLKMKGDYHRYLAEFKTSDDRKAATENTLTAYKSA
;
A
#
# COMPACT_ATOMS: atom_id res chain seq x y z
N MET A 1 18.67 -4.71 43.69
CA MET A 1 17.83 -4.18 42.60
C MET A 1 18.74 -3.29 41.77
N ALA A 2 19.29 -3.82 40.68
CA ALA A 2 20.13 -3.03 39.78
C ALA A 2 19.19 -2.21 38.89
N THR A 3 19.16 -0.90 39.08
CA THR A 3 18.52 0.02 38.14
C THR A 3 19.50 0.16 36.98
N SER A 4 19.24 -0.52 35.87
CA SER A 4 19.96 -0.31 34.60
C SER A 4 19.81 1.15 34.17
N SER A 5 20.84 1.71 33.56
CA SER A 5 20.79 3.06 33.03
C SER A 5 19.76 3.13 31.89
N PRO A 6 18.98 4.22 31.74
CA PRO A 6 18.05 4.39 30.62
C PRO A 6 18.72 4.20 29.25
N CYS A 7 20.04 4.45 29.17
CA CYS A 7 20.81 4.24 27.95
C CYS A 7 21.03 2.74 27.63
N GLU A 8 21.28 1.92 28.65
CA GLU A 8 21.48 0.47 28.47
C GLU A 8 20.17 -0.22 28.04
N ASP A 9 19.04 0.20 28.62
CA ASP A 9 17.71 -0.31 28.26
C ASP A 9 17.35 0.05 26.80
N ASN A 10 17.70 1.26 26.36
CA ASN A 10 17.48 1.69 24.99
C ASN A 10 18.38 0.93 24.00
N VAL A 11 19.66 0.71 24.32
CA VAL A 11 20.57 -0.08 23.47
C VAL A 11 20.09 -1.53 23.34
N TYR A 12 19.61 -2.14 24.42
CA TYR A 12 19.02 -3.47 24.36
C TYR A 12 17.78 -3.51 23.45
N THR A 13 16.90 -2.51 23.55
CA THR A 13 15.71 -2.40 22.70
C THR A 13 16.07 -2.19 21.23
N VAL A 14 17.12 -1.41 20.93
CA VAL A 14 17.66 -1.26 19.57
C VAL A 14 18.12 -2.61 19.01
N LYS A 15 18.83 -3.43 19.79
CA LYS A 15 19.26 -4.77 19.34
C LYS A 15 18.08 -5.73 19.09
N LEU A 16 17.03 -5.66 19.90
CA LEU A 16 15.80 -6.43 19.66
C LEU A 16 15.10 -5.99 18.37
N THR A 17 15.01 -4.68 18.13
CA THR A 17 14.39 -4.16 16.90
C THR A 17 15.20 -4.48 15.65
N GLU A 18 16.54 -4.53 15.76
CA GLU A 18 17.43 -5.05 14.71
C GLU A 18 17.14 -6.52 14.40
N GLN A 19 17.08 -7.39 15.41
CA GLN A 19 16.76 -8.82 15.23
C GLN A 19 15.36 -9.05 14.66
N ALA A 20 14.42 -8.13 14.94
CA ALA A 20 13.06 -8.18 14.40
C ALA A 20 12.92 -7.49 13.03
N GLU A 21 14.00 -6.96 12.46
CA GLU A 21 14.00 -6.17 11.21
C GLU A 21 13.05 -4.96 11.22
N ARG A 22 12.74 -4.43 12.41
CA ARG A 22 11.84 -3.28 12.61
C ARG A 22 12.61 -1.96 12.61
N TYR A 23 13.22 -1.64 11.47
CA TYR A 23 14.15 -0.51 11.37
C TYR A 23 13.51 0.86 11.62
N GLU A 24 12.22 1.06 11.30
CA GLU A 24 11.49 2.29 11.62
C GLU A 24 11.42 2.56 13.13
N GLU A 25 11.29 1.50 13.94
CA GLU A 25 11.31 1.61 15.40
C GLU A 25 12.73 1.73 15.93
N MET A 26 13.68 1.01 15.32
CA MET A 26 15.10 1.10 15.63
C MET A 26 15.59 2.56 15.57
N VAL A 27 15.19 3.32 14.54
CA VAL A 27 15.56 4.75 14.43
C VAL A 27 14.93 5.60 15.53
N LYS A 28 13.67 5.38 15.92
CA LYS A 28 13.05 6.13 17.03
C LYS A 28 13.79 5.91 18.35
N PHE A 29 14.22 4.68 18.62
CA PHE A 29 14.99 4.38 19.83
C PHE A 29 16.40 4.99 19.76
N ILE A 30 17.05 4.99 18.60
CA ILE A 30 18.35 5.63 18.42
C ILE A 30 18.26 7.17 18.55
N GLU A 31 17.22 7.80 18.02
CA GLU A 31 16.94 9.24 18.24
C GLU A 31 16.73 9.55 19.72
N THR A 32 16.08 8.64 20.44
CA THR A 32 15.90 8.74 21.89
C THR A 32 17.26 8.65 22.61
N ILE A 33 18.14 7.71 22.22
CA ILE A 33 19.50 7.59 22.76
C ILE A 33 20.26 8.91 22.56
N ILE A 34 20.29 9.42 21.32
CA ILE A 34 20.98 10.69 20.99
C ILE A 34 20.42 11.85 21.83
N SER A 35 19.10 11.89 22.03
CA SER A 35 18.45 12.95 22.81
C SER A 35 18.75 12.87 24.32
N THR A 36 19.13 11.69 24.81
CA THR A 36 19.51 11.47 26.22
C THR A 36 21.00 11.69 26.50
N VAL A 37 21.84 11.73 25.48
CA VAL A 37 23.29 12.01 25.63
C VAL A 37 23.47 13.50 26.00
N PRO A 38 24.21 13.83 27.08
CA PRO A 38 24.54 15.21 27.42
C PRO A 38 25.29 15.91 26.28
N SER A 39 25.07 17.21 26.12
CA SER A 39 25.52 18.04 24.98
C SER A 39 27.04 18.07 24.71
N PHE A 40 27.85 17.44 25.55
CA PHE A 40 29.32 17.46 25.52
C PHE A 40 29.96 16.07 25.38
N ASP A 41 29.18 14.98 25.36
CA ASP A 41 29.70 13.62 25.17
C ASP A 41 29.48 13.12 23.74
N GLU A 42 30.49 12.45 23.17
CA GLU A 42 30.43 11.84 21.85
C GLU A 42 29.73 10.47 21.92
N LEU A 43 28.96 10.12 20.89
CA LEU A 43 28.40 8.77 20.73
C LEU A 43 29.52 7.73 20.73
N SER A 44 29.31 6.62 21.44
CA SER A 44 30.19 5.46 21.38
C SER A 44 30.26 4.87 19.97
N VAL A 45 31.28 4.05 19.72
CA VAL A 45 31.43 3.33 18.43
C VAL A 45 30.23 2.42 18.16
N GLU A 46 29.68 1.79 19.20
CA GLU A 46 28.51 0.93 19.10
C GLU A 46 27.26 1.72 18.67
N GLU A 47 26.98 2.85 19.31
CA GLU A 47 25.81 3.67 18.98
C GLU A 47 25.91 4.26 17.57
N ARG A 48 27.11 4.68 17.15
CA ARG A 48 27.36 5.14 15.77
C ARG A 48 27.10 4.04 14.74
N ASN A 49 27.53 2.81 15.03
CA ASN A 49 27.28 1.67 14.14
C ASN A 49 25.79 1.35 14.06
N LEU A 50 25.08 1.32 15.20
CA LEU A 50 23.64 1.07 15.24
C LEU A 50 22.86 2.16 14.49
N LEU A 51 23.25 3.44 14.63
CA LEU A 51 22.71 4.55 13.86
C LEU A 51 22.88 4.32 12.35
N PHE A 52 24.09 3.97 11.92
CA PHE A 52 24.36 3.70 10.50
C PHE A 52 23.52 2.53 9.97
N VAL A 53 23.44 1.42 10.72
CA VAL A 53 22.65 0.24 10.34
C VAL A 53 21.17 0.58 10.22
N ALA A 54 20.61 1.30 11.19
CA ALA A 54 19.20 1.66 11.20
C ALA A 54 18.84 2.53 10.00
N TYR A 55 19.58 3.62 9.77
CA TYR A 55 19.32 4.54 8.65
C TYR A 55 19.56 3.89 7.29
N LYS A 56 20.61 3.07 7.12
CA LYS A 56 20.87 2.33 5.87
C LYS A 56 19.69 1.44 5.50
N ASN A 57 19.15 0.70 6.46
CA ASN A 57 18.05 -0.24 6.20
C ASN A 57 16.70 0.47 6.03
N ILE A 58 16.43 1.58 6.73
CA ILE A 58 15.24 2.42 6.45
C ILE A 58 15.27 2.93 5.02
N ILE A 59 16.40 3.47 4.56
CA ILE A 59 16.51 4.00 3.20
C ILE A 59 16.35 2.86 2.17
N GLY A 60 16.92 1.69 2.44
CA GLY A 60 16.69 0.48 1.62
C GLY A 60 15.21 0.12 1.52
N ASN A 61 14.52 0.00 2.66
CA ASN A 61 13.11 -0.36 2.71
C ASN A 61 12.21 0.66 2.04
N THR A 62 12.47 1.96 2.21
CA THR A 62 11.69 3.01 1.54
C THR A 62 11.85 2.97 0.03
N ASN A 63 13.04 2.65 -0.49
CA ASN A 63 13.25 2.42 -1.93
C ASN A 63 12.46 1.20 -2.43
N HIS A 64 12.45 0.10 -1.69
CA HIS A 64 11.63 -1.07 -2.03
C HIS A 64 10.13 -0.73 -2.07
N VAL A 65 9.64 0.01 -1.07
CA VAL A 65 8.25 0.48 -1.03
C VAL A 65 7.93 1.38 -2.22
N SER A 66 8.86 2.26 -2.62
CA SER A 66 8.69 3.13 -3.79
C SER A 66 8.53 2.31 -5.09
N ILE A 67 9.40 1.33 -5.31
CA ILE A 67 9.36 0.44 -6.49
C ILE A 67 8.04 -0.36 -6.52
N ILE A 68 7.63 -0.91 -5.37
CA ILE A 68 6.37 -1.66 -5.25
C ILE A 68 5.17 -0.78 -5.57
N ARG A 69 5.16 0.47 -5.08
CA ARG A 69 4.10 1.44 -5.39
C ARG A 69 4.04 1.77 -6.87
N GLU A 70 5.18 1.97 -7.52
CA GLU A 70 5.23 2.23 -8.96
C GLU A 70 4.73 1.03 -9.77
N TYR A 71 5.15 -0.18 -9.41
CA TYR A 71 4.69 -1.39 -10.09
C TYR A 71 3.19 -1.63 -9.91
N ARG A 72 2.68 -1.42 -8.68
CA ARG A 72 1.24 -1.45 -8.40
C ARG A 72 0.49 -0.44 -9.27
N ALA A 73 0.98 0.79 -9.41
CA ALA A 73 0.34 1.80 -10.25
C ALA A 73 0.30 1.40 -11.73
N LYS A 74 1.34 0.74 -12.24
CA LYS A 74 1.34 0.18 -13.61
C LYS A 74 0.27 -0.88 -13.80
N ILE A 75 0.15 -1.83 -12.86
CA ILE A 75 -0.90 -2.86 -12.89
C ILE A 75 -2.29 -2.24 -12.84
N GLU A 76 -2.52 -1.28 -11.92
CA GLU A 76 -3.81 -0.59 -11.82
C GLU A 76 -4.19 0.15 -13.11
N ALA A 77 -3.20 0.74 -13.80
CA ALA A 77 -3.42 1.41 -15.09
C ALA A 77 -3.77 0.41 -16.22
N GLU A 78 -3.09 -0.73 -16.29
CA GLU A 78 -3.38 -1.79 -17.27
C GLU A 78 -4.77 -2.39 -17.04
N LEU A 79 -5.10 -2.72 -15.78
CA LEU A 79 -6.42 -3.22 -15.41
C LEU A 79 -7.52 -2.21 -15.74
N PHE A 80 -7.29 -0.93 -15.45
CA PHE A 80 -8.22 0.14 -15.79
C PHE A 80 -8.49 0.17 -17.31
N LYS A 81 -7.43 0.14 -18.12
CA LYS A 81 -7.55 0.16 -19.58
C LYS A 81 -8.37 -1.03 -20.09
N ILE A 82 -8.05 -2.24 -19.65
CA ILE A 82 -8.77 -3.46 -20.07
C ILE A 82 -10.24 -3.39 -19.66
N CYS A 83 -10.54 -2.97 -18.43
CA CYS A 83 -11.92 -2.84 -17.96
C CYS A 83 -12.70 -1.80 -18.78
N THR A 84 -12.10 -0.64 -19.09
CA THR A 84 -12.74 0.40 -19.89
C THR A 84 -12.98 -0.05 -21.34
N GLU A 85 -12.03 -0.76 -21.95
CA GLU A 85 -12.19 -1.31 -23.31
C GLU A 85 -13.35 -2.31 -23.37
N ILE A 86 -13.45 -3.21 -22.39
CA ILE A 86 -14.54 -4.21 -22.34
C ILE A 86 -15.89 -3.54 -22.06
N LEU A 87 -15.95 -2.58 -21.13
CA LEU A 87 -17.17 -1.82 -20.85
C LEU A 87 -17.67 -1.08 -22.09
N LYS A 88 -16.76 -0.49 -22.86
CA LYS A 88 -17.08 0.17 -24.12
C LYS A 88 -17.68 -0.80 -25.15
N LEU A 89 -17.05 -1.97 -25.32
CA LEU A 89 -17.55 -3.03 -26.21
C LEU A 89 -18.94 -3.51 -25.80
N LEU A 90 -19.18 -3.67 -24.50
CA LEU A 90 -20.47 -4.07 -23.96
C LEU A 90 -21.56 -3.05 -24.28
N ASP A 91 -21.28 -1.75 -24.08
CA ASP A 91 -22.26 -0.68 -24.27
C ASP A 91 -22.52 -0.34 -25.74
N GLU A 92 -21.48 -0.28 -26.57
CA GLU A 92 -21.58 0.18 -27.95
C GLU A 92 -21.99 -0.93 -28.93
N GLU A 93 -21.67 -2.19 -28.64
CA GLU A 93 -21.92 -3.30 -29.57
C GLU A 93 -22.84 -4.36 -28.98
N LEU A 94 -22.44 -4.98 -27.87
CA LEU A 94 -23.03 -6.25 -27.44
C LEU A 94 -24.44 -6.06 -26.88
N VAL A 95 -24.68 -5.07 -26.02
CA VAL A 95 -26.01 -4.81 -25.45
C VAL A 95 -26.99 -4.38 -26.55
N LEU A 96 -26.55 -3.59 -27.54
CA LEU A 96 -27.39 -3.11 -28.64
C LEU A 96 -27.70 -4.21 -29.67
N ALA A 97 -26.76 -5.13 -29.92
CA ALA A 97 -26.94 -6.23 -30.87
C ALA A 97 -27.83 -7.37 -30.35
N THR A 98 -28.09 -7.43 -29.04
CA THR A 98 -28.89 -8.52 -28.44
C THR A 98 -30.37 -8.46 -28.82
N LYS A 99 -30.91 -9.59 -29.27
CA LYS A 99 -32.34 -9.75 -29.61
C LYS A 99 -33.14 -10.48 -28.54
N THR A 100 -32.48 -11.32 -27.76
CA THR A 100 -33.08 -12.16 -26.72
C THR A 100 -32.87 -11.53 -25.35
N ARG A 101 -33.86 -11.65 -24.46
CA ARG A 101 -33.76 -11.14 -23.09
C ARG A 101 -32.61 -11.80 -22.34
N ASP A 102 -32.43 -13.12 -22.47
CA ASP A 102 -31.40 -13.87 -21.73
C ASP A 102 -29.98 -13.40 -22.06
N SER A 103 -29.68 -13.14 -23.34
CA SER A 103 -28.37 -12.60 -23.75
C SER A 103 -28.16 -11.17 -23.25
N LYS A 104 -29.23 -10.36 -23.21
CA LYS A 104 -29.17 -9.00 -22.66
C LYS A 104 -28.84 -9.01 -21.17
N VAL A 105 -29.49 -9.87 -20.39
CA VAL A 105 -29.20 -10.06 -18.96
C VAL A 105 -27.75 -10.49 -18.75
N PHE A 106 -27.24 -11.43 -19.57
CA PHE A 106 -25.86 -11.89 -19.50
C PHE A 106 -24.85 -10.74 -19.66
N TYR A 107 -25.00 -9.89 -20.70
CA TYR A 107 -24.09 -8.77 -20.92
C TYR A 107 -24.22 -7.66 -19.87
N LEU A 108 -25.42 -7.41 -19.35
CA LEU A 108 -25.62 -6.44 -18.26
C LEU A 108 -25.00 -6.93 -16.94
N LYS A 109 -25.09 -8.24 -16.65
CA LYS A 109 -24.37 -8.83 -15.51
C LYS A 109 -22.86 -8.71 -15.68
N MET A 110 -22.36 -9.02 -16.87
CA MET A 110 -20.95 -8.88 -17.22
C MET A 110 -20.47 -7.42 -17.07
N LYS A 111 -21.26 -6.44 -17.49
CA LYS A 111 -21.00 -5.02 -17.27
C LYS A 111 -20.88 -4.68 -15.78
N GLY A 112 -21.79 -5.23 -14.96
CA GLY A 112 -21.72 -5.10 -13.49
C GLY A 112 -20.42 -5.65 -12.91
N ASP A 113 -19.98 -6.82 -13.36
CA ASP A 113 -18.71 -7.43 -12.92
C ASP A 113 -17.48 -6.56 -13.23
N TYR A 114 -17.42 -5.95 -14.42
CA TYR A 114 -16.31 -5.05 -14.77
C TYR A 114 -16.33 -3.73 -13.99
N HIS A 115 -17.51 -3.16 -13.72
CA HIS A 115 -17.60 -2.01 -12.81
C HIS A 115 -17.22 -2.36 -11.37
N ARG A 116 -17.52 -3.59 -10.92
CA ARG A 116 -17.12 -4.08 -9.60
C ARG A 116 -15.60 -4.19 -9.51
N TYR A 117 -14.93 -4.74 -10.53
CA TYR A 117 -13.46 -4.78 -10.57
C TYR A 117 -12.85 -3.38 -10.50
N LEU A 118 -13.42 -2.41 -11.22
CA LEU A 118 -12.98 -1.01 -11.11
C LEU A 118 -13.11 -0.45 -9.68
N ALA A 119 -14.17 -0.82 -8.96
CA ALA A 119 -14.39 -0.35 -7.58
C ALA A 119 -13.39 -0.96 -6.57
N GLU A 120 -12.79 -2.12 -6.85
CA GLU A 120 -11.87 -2.81 -5.94
C GLU A 120 -10.54 -2.08 -5.75
N PHE A 121 -10.06 -1.35 -6.77
CA PHE A 121 -8.76 -0.66 -6.71
C PHE A 121 -8.85 0.87 -6.84
N LYS A 122 -9.98 1.42 -7.30
CA LYS A 122 -10.19 2.87 -7.34
C LYS A 122 -10.39 3.45 -5.94
N THR A 123 -10.11 4.74 -5.77
CA THR A 123 -10.22 5.45 -4.50
C THR A 123 -11.19 6.62 -4.57
N SER A 124 -11.65 7.08 -3.41
CA SER A 124 -12.54 8.24 -3.24
C SER A 124 -13.78 8.21 -4.17
N ASP A 125 -13.93 9.20 -5.04
CA ASP A 125 -15.14 9.43 -5.84
C ASP A 125 -15.23 8.49 -7.04
N ASP A 126 -14.10 8.12 -7.65
CA ASP A 126 -14.05 7.10 -8.72
C ASP A 126 -14.62 5.76 -8.22
N ARG A 127 -14.34 5.39 -6.97
CA ARG A 127 -14.89 4.18 -6.36
C ARG A 127 -16.40 4.28 -6.17
N LYS A 128 -16.91 5.44 -5.75
CA LYS A 128 -18.36 5.66 -5.59
C LYS A 128 -19.07 5.53 -6.93
N ALA A 129 -18.54 6.18 -7.96
CA ALA A 129 -19.07 6.12 -9.32
C ALA A 129 -19.06 4.68 -9.86
N ALA A 130 -17.95 3.94 -9.70
CA ALA A 130 -17.87 2.54 -10.09
C ALA A 130 -18.89 1.66 -9.33
N THR A 131 -19.10 1.91 -8.04
CA THR A 131 -20.07 1.19 -7.22
C THR A 131 -21.51 1.46 -7.67
N GLU A 132 -21.84 2.72 -7.97
CA GLU A 132 -23.17 3.10 -8.47
C GLU A 132 -23.44 2.51 -9.86
N ASN A 133 -22.44 2.51 -10.74
CA ASN A 133 -22.53 1.87 -12.04
C ASN A 133 -22.70 0.35 -11.93
N THR A 134 -22.00 -0.29 -10.98
CA THR A 134 -22.18 -1.72 -10.66
C THR A 134 -23.62 -2.01 -10.26
N LEU A 135 -24.17 -1.23 -9.33
CA LEU A 135 -25.54 -1.38 -8.85
C LEU A 135 -26.56 -1.18 -9.98
N THR A 136 -26.33 -0.19 -10.83
CA THR A 136 -27.21 0.13 -11.96
C THR A 136 -27.21 -1.00 -12.99
N ALA A 137 -26.04 -1.56 -13.31
CA ALA A 137 -25.92 -2.67 -14.25
C ALA A 137 -26.64 -3.93 -13.73
N TYR A 138 -26.44 -4.32 -12.46
CA TYR A 138 -27.13 -5.48 -11.88
C TYR A 138 -28.63 -5.29 -11.68
N LYS A 139 -29.11 -4.06 -11.44
CA LYS A 139 -30.55 -3.77 -11.39
C LYS A 139 -31.22 -3.81 -12.76
N SER A 140 -30.46 -3.54 -13.81
CA SER A 140 -30.94 -3.50 -15.19
C SER A 140 -30.88 -4.87 -15.87
N ALA A 141 -30.08 -5.79 -15.33
CA ALA A 141 -29.99 -7.18 -15.73
C ALA A 141 -31.24 -7.96 -15.27
#